data_AF-A0A963B3K7-F1
#
_entry.id   AF-A0A963B3K7-F1
#
_cell.length_a   1.000
_cell.length_b   1.000
_cell.length_c   1.000
_cell.angle_alpha   90.00
_cell.angle_beta   90.00
_cell.angle_gamma   90.00
#
_symmetry.space_group_name_H-M   'P 1'
#
loop_
_entity.id
_entity.type
_entity.pdbx_description
1 polymer ?
#
loop_
_entity_poly.entity_id
_entity_poly.type
_entity_poly.pdbx_seq_one_letter_code
_entity_poly.pdbx_strand_id
1 'polypeptide(L)'
;STPLLRDGRVIFSTSIPSLDPCEYGGTSWLMELSLVDGSRLSVSPFDLNADGAFNEGDYVEIWVKVNGVDVKVKVPTSGKKSKVGIIKTPAVIKTKDKEFKFTSGSSGEIEQTLESLSYRDGRQSWRQLR
;
A
#
# COMPACT_ATOMS: atom_id res chain seq x y z
N SER A 1 -12.12 6.86 -5.15
CA SER A 1 -10.79 7.07 -5.73
C SER A 1 -10.68 6.22 -7.00
N THR A 2 -9.76 6.55 -7.91
CA THR A 2 -9.48 5.69 -9.08
C THR A 2 -8.30 4.77 -8.73
N PRO A 3 -8.42 3.45 -8.91
CA PRO A 3 -7.32 2.53 -8.66
C PRO A 3 -6.18 2.76 -9.66
N LEU A 4 -4.93 2.54 -9.22
CA LEU A 4 -3.74 2.56 -10.06
C LEU A 4 -3.30 1.12 -10.33
N LEU A 5 -2.97 0.82 -11.59
CA LEU A 5 -2.33 -0.44 -11.97
C LEU A 5 -0.88 -0.15 -12.31
N ARG A 6 0.06 -0.66 -11.51
CA ARG A 6 1.48 -0.31 -11.63
C ARG A 6 2.36 -1.47 -11.20
N ASP A 7 3.36 -1.76 -12.03
CA ASP A 7 4.41 -2.75 -11.79
C ASP A 7 3.92 -4.13 -11.27
N GLY A 8 2.80 -4.62 -11.82
CA GLY A 8 2.19 -5.89 -11.43
C GLY A 8 1.34 -5.82 -10.16
N ARG A 9 0.99 -4.62 -9.69
CA ARG A 9 0.23 -4.37 -8.47
C ARG A 9 -1.02 -3.53 -8.77
N VAL A 10 -2.09 -3.77 -8.03
CA VAL A 10 -3.28 -2.91 -7.98
C VAL A 10 -3.24 -2.12 -6.67
N ILE A 11 -3.29 -0.79 -6.79
CA ILE A 11 -3.19 0.14 -5.69
C ILE A 11 -4.49 0.93 -5.61
N PHE A 12 -5.13 0.96 -4.46
CA PHE A 12 -6.38 1.69 -4.27
C PHE A 12 -6.56 2.14 -2.84
N SER A 13 -7.42 3.14 -2.63
CA SER A 13 -7.83 3.56 -1.29
C SER A 13 -9.25 3.11 -0.98
N THR A 14 -9.49 2.69 0.25
CA THR A 14 -10.85 2.46 0.77
C THR A 14 -11.38 3.71 1.45
N SER A 15 -12.66 3.75 1.79
CA SER A 15 -13.23 4.81 2.62
C SER A 15 -14.21 4.18 3.59
N ILE A 16 -14.00 4.45 4.87
CA ILE A 16 -14.86 4.03 5.98
C ILE A 16 -15.40 5.33 6.57
N PRO A 17 -16.61 5.77 6.17
CA PRO A 17 -17.20 6.99 6.68
C PRO A 17 -17.47 6.93 8.18
N SER A 18 -17.42 8.09 8.84
CA SER A 18 -17.83 8.26 10.23
C SER A 18 -19.11 9.08 10.31
N LEU A 19 -19.93 8.78 11.32
CA LEU A 19 -21.13 9.56 11.65
C LEU A 19 -20.85 10.66 12.67
N ASP A 20 -19.67 10.66 13.29
CA ASP A 20 -19.25 11.72 14.21
C ASP A 20 -18.88 12.97 13.40
N PRO A 21 -19.63 14.08 13.54
CA PRO A 21 -19.34 15.32 12.83
C PRO A 21 -18.02 15.98 13.26
N CYS A 22 -17.47 15.57 14.41
CA CYS A 22 -16.17 16.07 14.89
C CYS A 22 -14.99 15.34 14.23
N GLU A 23 -15.22 14.19 13.60
CA GLU A 23 -14.20 13.51 12.81
C GLU A 23 -14.07 14.11 11.42
N TYR A 24 -12.93 13.90 10.77
CA TYR A 24 -12.65 14.37 9.41
C TYR A 24 -13.39 13.56 8.34
N GLY A 25 -14.66 13.19 8.57
CA GLY A 25 -15.50 12.38 7.68
C GLY A 25 -15.25 10.87 7.74
N GLY A 26 -14.20 10.41 8.43
CA GLY A 26 -13.91 8.99 8.66
C GLY A 26 -12.46 8.60 8.37
N THR A 27 -12.22 7.32 8.08
CA THR A 27 -10.88 6.78 7.86
C THR A 27 -10.77 6.06 6.52
N SER A 28 -9.55 5.77 6.11
CA SER A 28 -9.27 5.03 4.88
C SER A 28 -8.07 4.11 5.05
N TRP A 29 -7.93 3.20 4.10
CA TRP A 29 -6.76 2.35 3.96
C TRP A 29 -6.16 2.55 2.58
N LEU A 30 -4.84 2.62 2.51
CA LEU A 30 -4.08 2.44 1.29
C LEU A 30 -3.84 0.94 1.11
N MET A 31 -4.34 0.37 0.02
CA MET A 31 -4.29 -1.06 -0.28
C MET A 31 -3.39 -1.30 -1.47
N GLU A 32 -2.63 -2.40 -1.43
CA GLU A 32 -1.77 -2.84 -2.52
C GLU A 32 -1.71 -4.36 -2.60
N LEU A 33 -2.17 -4.90 -3.73
CA LEU A 33 -2.34 -6.32 -3.98
C LEU A 33 -1.73 -6.71 -5.34
N SER A 34 -1.54 -8.01 -5.55
CA SER A 34 -1.18 -8.56 -6.85
C SER A 34 -2.21 -8.19 -7.91
N LEU A 35 -1.75 -7.65 -9.04
CA LEU A 35 -2.61 -7.33 -10.18
C LEU A 35 -3.16 -8.57 -10.87
N VAL A 36 -2.48 -9.72 -10.73
CA VAL A 36 -2.77 -10.94 -11.50
C VAL A 36 -3.96 -11.70 -10.91
N ASP A 37 -3.99 -11.82 -9.59
CA ASP A 37 -4.92 -12.69 -8.86
C ASP A 37 -5.53 -12.03 -7.62
N GLY A 38 -5.19 -10.77 -7.33
CA GLY A 38 -5.65 -10.06 -6.14
C GLY A 38 -5.06 -10.60 -4.84
N SER A 39 -4.08 -11.51 -4.89
CA SER A 39 -3.45 -12.04 -3.69
C SER A 39 -2.64 -10.97 -2.96
N ARG A 40 -2.33 -11.26 -1.70
CA ARG A 40 -1.24 -10.59 -0.99
C ARG A 40 0.08 -10.79 -1.74
N LEU A 41 0.92 -9.76 -1.74
CA LEU A 41 2.29 -9.81 -2.27
C LEU A 41 3.20 -10.69 -1.42
N SER A 42 4.28 -11.22 -2.00
CA SER A 42 5.26 -12.04 -1.26
C SER A 42 6.09 -11.25 -0.25
N VAL A 43 6.14 -9.93 -0.38
CA VAL A 43 6.84 -8.98 0.49
C VAL A 43 5.90 -7.82 0.81
N SER A 44 6.05 -7.20 1.98
CA SER A 44 5.29 -6.01 2.34
C SER A 44 5.52 -4.90 1.29
N PRO A 45 4.47 -4.26 0.76
CA PRO A 45 4.63 -3.11 -0.10
C PRO A 45 5.09 -1.88 0.70
N PHE A 46 4.82 -1.82 2.00
CA PHE A 46 5.08 -0.67 2.86
C PHE A 46 6.23 -0.96 3.83
N ASP A 47 7.08 0.04 4.04
CA ASP A 47 8.04 0.11 5.15
C ASP A 47 7.30 0.65 6.37
N LEU A 48 6.91 -0.26 7.27
CA LEU A 48 6.05 0.03 8.42
C LEU A 48 6.86 0.29 9.70
N ASN A 49 8.10 -0.21 9.76
CA ASN A 49 9.00 0.03 10.90
C ASN A 49 9.98 1.18 10.67
N ALA A 50 10.00 1.77 9.47
CA ALA A 50 10.84 2.88 9.04
C ALA A 50 12.35 2.58 9.05
N ASP A 51 12.76 1.33 8.79
CA ASP A 51 14.16 0.93 8.69
C ASP A 51 14.72 1.05 7.27
N GLY A 52 13.88 1.36 6.28
CA GLY A 52 14.25 1.51 4.87
C GLY A 52 14.41 0.19 4.11
N ALA A 53 14.16 -0.95 4.75
CA ALA A 53 14.09 -2.27 4.15
C ALA A 53 12.63 -2.76 4.14
N PHE A 54 12.34 -3.73 3.26
CA PHE A 54 11.01 -4.32 3.14
C PHE A 54 11.13 -5.80 3.46
N ASN A 55 10.98 -6.15 4.73
CA ASN A 55 11.31 -7.48 5.24
C ASN A 55 10.30 -7.93 6.31
N GLU A 56 10.60 -9.02 7.03
CA GLU A 56 9.73 -9.56 8.08
C GLU A 56 9.45 -8.61 9.25
N GLY A 57 10.22 -7.52 9.38
CA GLY A 57 9.97 -6.40 10.29
C GLY A 57 8.69 -5.62 9.96
N ASP A 58 8.25 -5.68 8.69
CA ASP A 58 7.02 -5.02 8.20
C ASP A 58 5.81 -5.97 8.19
N TYR A 59 5.99 -7.21 8.65
CA TYR A 59 4.95 -8.23 8.59
C TYR A 59 4.05 -8.14 9.82
N VAL A 60 2.80 -8.58 9.65
CA VAL A 60 1.84 -8.70 10.75
C VAL A 60 1.76 -10.15 11.21
N GLU A 61 1.67 -10.36 12.52
CA GLU A 61 1.37 -11.68 13.10
C GLU A 61 -0.12 -11.96 13.01
N ILE A 62 -0.48 -13.11 12.44
CA ILE A 62 -1.85 -13.62 12.42
C ILE A 62 -1.91 -15.01 13.05
N TRP A 63 -3.07 -15.37 13.56
CA TRP A 63 -3.36 -16.73 14.00
C TRP A 63 -3.91 -17.55 12.84
N VAL A 64 -3.31 -18.71 12.58
CA VAL A 64 -3.78 -19.68 11.59
C VAL A 64 -3.93 -21.05 12.24
N LYS A 65 -4.95 -21.80 11.85
CA LYS A 65 -5.13 -23.18 12.27
C LYS A 65 -4.28 -24.11 11.42
N VAL A 66 -3.29 -24.75 12.03
CA VAL A 66 -2.48 -25.81 11.40
C VAL A 66 -2.82 -27.11 12.14
N ASN A 67 -3.44 -28.05 11.44
CA ASN A 67 -3.91 -29.32 12.02
C ASN A 67 -4.78 -29.15 13.28
N GLY A 68 -5.65 -28.12 13.29
CA GLY A 68 -6.56 -27.82 14.41
C GLY A 68 -5.95 -26.99 15.55
N VAL A 69 -4.64 -26.76 15.55
CA VAL A 69 -3.93 -25.96 16.56
C VAL A 69 -3.73 -24.53 16.05
N ASP A 70 -3.96 -23.54 16.92
CA ASP A 70 -3.70 -22.14 16.59
C ASP A 70 -2.20 -21.84 16.66
N VAL A 71 -1.64 -21.42 15.52
CA VAL A 71 -0.22 -21.09 15.37
C VAL A 71 -0.11 -19.64 14.91
N LYS A 72 0.82 -18.90 15.50
CA LYS A 72 1.18 -17.56 15.02
C LYS A 72 2.08 -17.66 13.80
N VAL A 73 1.72 -16.94 12.74
CA VAL A 73 2.54 -16.82 11.53
C VAL A 73 2.64 -15.35 11.15
N LYS A 74 3.85 -14.93 10.74
CA LYS A 74 4.08 -13.61 10.16
C LYS A 74 3.72 -13.63 8.69
N VAL A 75 2.95 -12.65 8.25
CA VAL A 75 2.57 -12.49 6.84
C VAL A 75 2.84 -11.07 6.36
N PRO A 76 3.24 -10.90 5.08
CA PRO A 76 3.33 -9.57 4.49
C PRO A 76 2.04 -8.78 4.66
N THR A 77 2.14 -7.47 4.83
CA THR A 77 0.94 -6.62 4.86
C THR A 77 0.48 -6.30 3.44
N SER A 78 -0.78 -5.93 3.27
CA SER A 78 -1.34 -5.50 1.97
C SER A 78 -2.17 -4.23 2.10
N GLY A 79 -2.23 -3.68 3.31
CA GLY A 79 -2.99 -2.48 3.62
C GLY A 79 -2.31 -1.69 4.73
N LYS A 80 -2.29 -0.37 4.59
CA LYS A 80 -1.85 0.59 5.60
C LYS A 80 -3.00 1.53 5.92
N LYS A 81 -3.40 1.63 7.19
CA LYS A 81 -4.40 2.59 7.63
C LYS A 81 -3.85 4.01 7.48
N SER A 82 -4.65 4.90 6.88
CA SER A 82 -4.33 6.32 6.77
C SER A 82 -4.23 6.97 8.15
N LYS A 83 -3.23 7.83 8.32
CA LYS A 83 -3.06 8.72 9.48
C LYS A 83 -3.73 10.08 9.29
N VAL A 84 -4.25 10.35 8.08
CA VAL A 84 -4.80 11.65 7.66
C VAL A 84 -6.29 11.55 7.26
N GLY A 85 -7.01 10.59 7.82
CA GLY A 85 -8.45 10.40 7.55
C GLY A 85 -8.71 9.71 6.21
N ILE A 86 -9.66 10.21 5.42
CA ILE A 86 -10.01 9.65 4.11
C ILE A 86 -9.02 10.13 3.05
N ILE A 87 -8.35 9.21 2.38
CA ILE A 87 -7.38 9.50 1.31
C ILE A 87 -7.95 9.21 -0.08
N LYS A 88 -7.52 10.01 -1.06
CA LYS A 88 -7.77 9.75 -2.48
C LYS A 88 -6.64 8.94 -3.11
N THR A 89 -6.70 8.78 -4.43
CA THR A 89 -5.65 8.14 -5.23
C THR A 89 -4.29 8.78 -4.90
N PRO A 90 -3.28 7.99 -4.51
CA PRO A 90 -1.96 8.52 -4.15
C PRO A 90 -1.25 9.10 -5.37
N ALA A 91 -0.46 10.15 -5.16
CA ALA A 91 0.58 10.55 -6.10
C ALA A 91 1.81 9.67 -5.88
N VAL A 92 2.38 9.14 -6.97
CA VAL A 92 3.53 8.22 -6.92
C VAL A 92 4.78 8.94 -7.44
N ILE A 93 5.85 8.95 -6.65
CA ILE A 93 7.16 9.46 -7.02
C ILE A 93 8.18 8.34 -6.87
N LYS A 94 8.79 7.94 -7.98
CA LYS A 94 9.83 6.90 -7.99
C LYS A 94 11.21 7.51 -8.10
N THR A 95 12.12 7.01 -7.27
CA THR A 95 13.56 7.26 -7.35
C THR A 95 14.27 6.01 -7.87
N LYS A 96 15.60 6.02 -7.96
CA LYS A 96 16.37 4.86 -8.42
C LYS A 96 16.12 3.60 -7.56
N ASP A 97 16.03 3.79 -6.24
CA ASP A 97 16.06 2.69 -5.27
C ASP A 97 14.79 2.62 -4.40
N LYS A 98 13.89 3.62 -4.48
CA LYS A 98 12.71 3.76 -3.61
C LYS A 98 11.50 4.32 -4.37
N GLU A 99 10.30 3.89 -4.01
CA GLU A 99 9.04 4.52 -4.44
C GLU A 99 8.37 5.21 -3.24
N PHE A 100 7.85 6.41 -3.47
CA PHE A 100 7.14 7.21 -2.47
C PHE A 100 5.72 7.45 -2.93
N LYS A 101 4.76 7.26 -2.03
CA LYS A 101 3.39 7.68 -2.21
C LYS A 101 3.05 8.84 -1.32
N PHE A 102 2.37 9.82 -1.91
CA PHE A 102 1.83 10.97 -1.21
C PHE A 102 0.31 10.93 -1.29
N THR A 103 -0.35 10.95 -0.14
CA THR A 103 -1.81 10.92 -0.03
C THR A 103 -2.29 12.15 0.71
N SER A 104 -3.12 12.96 0.05
CA SER A 104 -3.87 14.02 0.73
C SER A 104 -5.09 13.42 1.43
N GLY A 105 -5.24 13.79 2.69
CA GLY A 105 -6.29 13.30 3.57
C GLY A 105 -7.42 14.32 3.80
N SER A 106 -8.57 13.84 4.26
CA SER A 106 -9.71 14.68 4.64
C SER A 106 -9.44 15.54 5.87
N SER A 107 -8.38 15.26 6.65
CA SER A 107 -7.91 16.15 7.71
C SER A 107 -7.20 17.41 7.19
N GLY A 108 -6.93 17.50 5.89
CA GLY A 108 -6.15 18.59 5.27
C GLY A 108 -4.64 18.32 5.20
N GLU A 109 -4.17 17.27 5.87
CA GLU A 109 -2.75 16.89 5.92
C GLU A 109 -2.35 16.00 4.74
N ILE A 110 -1.05 15.88 4.52
CA ILE A 110 -0.43 14.97 3.54
C ILE A 110 0.34 13.88 4.28
N GLU A 111 0.05 12.62 3.95
CA GLU A 111 0.84 11.49 4.42
C GLU A 111 1.78 11.00 3.32
N GLN A 112 3.05 10.79 3.70
CA GLN A 112 4.06 10.12 2.88
C GLN A 112 4.16 8.64 3.28
N THR A 113 4.23 7.75 2.29
CA THR A 113 4.47 6.32 2.47
C THR A 113 5.66 5.89 1.61
N LEU A 114 6.64 5.24 2.23
CA LEU A 114 7.78 4.64 1.55
C LEU A 114 7.42 3.20 1.14
N GLU A 115 7.71 2.83 -0.10
CA GLU A 115 7.27 1.58 -0.70
C GLU A 115 8.35 0.79 -1.42
N SER A 116 8.13 -0.53 -1.45
CA SER A 116 9.02 -1.48 -2.07
C SER A 116 8.94 -1.36 -3.59
N LEU A 117 10.09 -1.42 -4.24
CA LEU A 117 10.14 -1.46 -5.69
C LEU A 117 9.67 -2.82 -6.22
N SER A 118 8.92 -2.80 -7.32
CA SER A 118 8.74 -3.97 -8.15
C SER A 118 9.91 -4.12 -9.12
N TYR A 119 10.38 -5.36 -9.31
CA TYR A 119 11.65 -5.71 -9.95
C TYR A 119 11.72 -5.41 -11.47
N ARG A 120 10.68 -4.82 -12.08
CA ARG A 120 10.65 -4.55 -13.52
C ARG A 120 10.31 -3.09 -13.78
N ASP A 121 11.32 -2.24 -13.94
CA ASP A 121 11.10 -0.92 -14.52
C ASP A 121 12.25 -0.45 -15.42
N GLY A 122 11.89 0.39 -16.37
CA GLY A 122 12.68 0.88 -17.51
C GLY A 122 11.84 0.89 -18.79
N ARG A 123 12.10 1.83 -19.70
CA ARG A 123 11.49 1.87 -21.05
C ARG A 123 11.78 0.55 -21.78
N GLN A 124 10.80 -0.33 -21.86
CA GLN A 124 10.94 -1.63 -22.54
C GLN A 124 10.90 -1.51 -24.06
N SER A 125 10.35 -0.42 -24.59
CA SER A 125 10.38 -0.13 -26.02
C SER A 125 10.22 1.37 -26.30
N TRP A 126 10.76 1.81 -27.44
CA TRP A 126 10.51 3.13 -28.01
C TRP A 126 10.02 2.95 -29.44
N ARG A 127 9.07 3.80 -29.85
CA ARG A 127 8.69 3.96 -31.24
C ARG A 127 8.55 5.45 -31.53
N GLN A 128 9.34 5.95 -32.46
CA GLN A 128 9.11 7.26 -33.06
C GLN A 128 7.96 7.19 -34.04
N LEU A 129 7.05 8.13 -33.89
CA LEU A 129 6.05 8.43 -34.91
C LEU A 129 6.61 9.55 -35.79
N ARG A 130 6.42 9.39 -37.10
CA ARG A 130 6.79 10.35 -38.14
C ARG A 130 5.54 11.09 -38.59
#